data_AF-A0A660Q1H8-F1
#
_entry.id   AF-A0A660Q1H8-F1
#
_cell.length_a   1.000
_cell.length_b   1.000
_cell.length_c   1.000
_cell.angle_alpha   90.00
_cell.angle_beta   90.00
_cell.angle_gamma   90.00
#
_symmetry.space_group_name_H-M   'P 1'
#
loop_
_entity.id
_entity.type
_entity.pdbx_description
1 polymer ?
#
loop_
_entity_poly.entity_id
_entity_poly.type
_entity_poly.pdbx_seq_one_letter_code
_entity_poly.pdbx_strand_id
1 'polypeptide(L)'
;MNNQFSLWLINNSFLLAEIFGAKNILLDDINWQSIVIKNFELPPYWRQLYSRLKIVFPTRGRGLVIPPDKFYLDLGLRTVRGKIPEHYFERDYFNDLYSKGWARYSFHIKNGWKPSMIVREGTNLVNVLDMLHDAMFKAARDTK
;
A
#
# COMPACT_ATOMS: atom_id res chain seq x y z
N MET A 1 -17.15 12.88 -11.44
CA MET A 1 -16.05 12.44 -10.55
C MET A 1 -16.38 12.88 -9.13
N ASN A 2 -16.19 12.03 -8.12
CA ASN A 2 -16.46 12.42 -6.73
C ASN A 2 -15.30 13.29 -6.22
N ASN A 3 -15.49 14.61 -6.24
CA ASN A 3 -14.51 15.62 -5.84
C ASN A 3 -13.92 15.37 -4.45
N GLN A 4 -14.70 14.75 -3.55
CA GLN A 4 -14.26 14.47 -2.18
C GLN A 4 -13.14 13.42 -2.11
N PHE A 5 -13.21 12.37 -2.93
CA PHE A 5 -12.21 11.31 -2.89
C PHE A 5 -10.86 11.75 -3.45
N SER A 6 -10.86 12.50 -4.56
CA SER A 6 -9.65 13.09 -5.13
C SER A 6 -9.00 14.05 -4.13
N LEU A 7 -9.76 14.93 -3.48
CA LEU A 7 -9.24 15.82 -2.45
C LEU A 7 -8.65 15.05 -1.25
N TRP A 8 -9.31 13.98 -0.80
CA TRP A 8 -8.77 13.13 0.24
C TRP A 8 -7.46 12.46 -0.16
N LEU A 9 -7.34 11.99 -1.40
CA LEU A 9 -6.09 11.40 -1.92
C LEU A 9 -4.97 12.42 -2.02
N ILE A 10 -5.26 13.65 -2.45
CA ILE A 10 -4.29 14.75 -2.49
C ILE A 10 -3.78 15.04 -1.07
N ASN A 11 -4.67 15.17 -0.09
CA ASN A 11 -4.27 15.44 1.28
C ASN A 11 -3.45 14.29 1.88
N ASN A 12 -3.79 13.05 1.56
CA ASN A 12 -2.97 11.90 1.96
C ASN A 12 -1.61 11.89 1.26
N SER A 13 -1.52 12.28 -0.02
CA SER A 13 -0.24 12.33 -0.71
C SER A 13 0.70 13.36 -0.08
N PHE A 14 0.17 14.48 0.44
CA PHE A 14 0.94 15.43 1.24
C PHE A 14 1.44 14.84 2.56
N LEU A 15 0.58 14.14 3.32
CA LEU A 15 1.03 13.46 4.55
C LEU A 15 2.14 12.44 4.28
N LEU A 16 1.98 11.64 3.21
CA LEU A 16 3.01 10.69 2.83
C LEU A 16 4.29 11.39 2.36
N ALA A 17 4.18 12.55 1.69
CA ALA A 17 5.33 13.34 1.28
C ALA A 17 6.11 13.93 2.47
N GLU A 18 5.44 14.27 3.58
CA GLU A 18 6.10 14.68 4.84
C GLU A 18 7.00 13.56 5.40
N ILE A 19 6.60 12.30 5.24
CA ILE A 19 7.30 11.13 5.80
C ILE A 19 8.37 10.59 4.85
N PHE A 20 8.00 10.35 3.59
CA PHE A 20 8.85 9.67 2.61
C PHE A 20 9.59 10.63 1.67
N GLY A 21 9.28 11.93 1.73
CA GLY A 21 9.77 12.96 0.81
C GLY A 21 8.97 13.02 -0.48
N ALA A 22 8.62 14.23 -0.93
CA ALA A 22 7.73 14.47 -2.08
C ALA A 22 8.16 13.75 -3.38
N LYS A 23 9.47 13.68 -3.67
CA LYS A 23 10.00 13.00 -4.87
C LYS A 23 9.70 11.49 -4.93
N ASN A 24 9.36 10.90 -3.79
CA ASN A 24 9.09 9.48 -3.63
C ASN A 24 7.60 9.15 -3.70
N ILE A 25 6.72 10.15 -3.79
CA ILE A 25 5.27 9.95 -3.90
C ILE A 25 4.83 10.20 -5.35
N LEU A 26 4.18 9.21 -5.96
CA LEU A 26 3.51 9.37 -7.25
C LEU A 26 2.01 9.15 -7.07
N LEU A 27 1.23 10.19 -7.30
CA LEU A 27 -0.23 10.14 -7.32
C LEU A 27 -0.71 9.95 -8.75
N ASP A 28 -1.64 9.01 -8.96
CA ASP A 28 -2.36 8.90 -10.22
C ASP A 28 -3.42 10.00 -10.30
N ASP A 29 -3.03 11.15 -10.84
CA ASP A 29 -3.85 12.36 -10.98
C ASP A 29 -4.82 12.31 -12.18
N ILE A 30 -4.70 11.29 -13.03
CA ILE A 30 -5.60 11.06 -14.17
C ILE A 30 -6.82 10.27 -13.70
N ASN A 31 -6.60 9.10 -13.10
CA ASN A 31 -7.70 8.20 -12.74
C ASN A 31 -8.04 8.21 -11.25
N TRP A 32 -7.20 8.83 -10.41
CA TRP A 32 -7.36 8.90 -8.96
C TRP A 32 -7.48 7.52 -8.31
N GLN A 33 -6.76 6.51 -8.84
CA GLN A 33 -6.93 5.12 -8.38
C GLN A 33 -5.75 4.58 -7.60
N SER A 34 -4.62 5.29 -7.59
CA SER A 34 -3.44 4.78 -6.90
C SER A 34 -2.48 5.85 -6.41
N ILE A 35 -1.74 5.46 -5.38
CA ILE A 35 -0.55 6.16 -4.91
C ILE A 35 0.61 5.15 -4.93
N VAL A 36 1.78 5.60 -5.36
CA VAL A 36 3.03 4.83 -5.29
C VAL A 36 4.01 5.54 -4.37
N ILE A 37 4.63 4.78 -3.47
CA ILE A 37 5.75 5.18 -2.62
C ILE A 37 6.98 4.48 -3.15
N LYS A 38 7.96 5.23 -3.70
CA LYS A 38 9.13 4.65 -4.38
C LYS A 38 10.11 3.95 -3.44
N ASN A 39 10.27 4.49 -2.23
CA ASN A 39 11.23 4.01 -1.24
C ASN A 39 10.47 3.62 0.04
N PHE A 40 9.53 2.70 -0.07
CA PHE A 40 8.85 2.15 1.09
C PHE A 40 9.81 1.22 1.84
N GLU A 41 10.06 1.52 3.11
CA GLU A 41 10.89 0.69 3.97
C GLU A 41 10.17 -0.62 4.29
N LEU A 42 10.85 -1.73 4.06
CA LEU A 42 10.36 -3.05 4.40
C LEU A 42 10.66 -3.32 5.88
N PRO A 43 9.75 -4.00 6.61
CA PRO A 43 10.00 -4.32 8.01
C PRO A 43 11.19 -5.26 8.17
N PRO A 44 11.69 -5.44 9.42
CA PRO A 44 12.67 -6.46 9.72
C PRO A 44 12.27 -7.85 9.21
N TYR A 45 13.28 -8.71 9.03
CA TYR A 45 13.19 -10.07 8.48
C TYR A 45 12.94 -10.17 6.97
N TRP A 46 12.76 -9.05 6.28
CA TRP A 46 12.92 -8.98 4.83
C TRP A 46 14.41 -8.90 4.47
N ARG A 47 14.80 -9.52 3.36
CA ARG A 47 16.18 -9.48 2.86
C ARG A 47 16.50 -8.11 2.26
N GLN A 48 15.54 -7.55 1.54
CA GLN A 48 15.63 -6.20 1.00
C GLN A 48 15.20 -5.19 2.07
N LEU A 49 15.82 -4.00 2.06
CA LEU A 49 15.48 -2.90 2.96
C LEU A 49 14.32 -2.04 2.42
N TYR A 50 14.20 -1.94 1.10
CA TYR A 50 13.24 -1.07 0.46
C TYR A 50 12.52 -1.78 -0.68
N SER A 51 11.32 -1.32 -0.96
CA SER A 51 10.56 -1.65 -2.17
C SER A 51 9.76 -0.45 -2.63
N ARG A 52 9.30 -0.46 -3.88
CA ARG A 52 8.18 0.37 -4.30
C ARG A 52 6.90 -0.23 -3.71
N LEU A 53 6.08 0.59 -3.07
CA LEU A 53 4.74 0.21 -2.64
C LEU A 53 3.72 0.93 -3.51
N LYS A 54 2.87 0.17 -4.21
CA LYS A 54 1.69 0.72 -4.89
C LYS A 54 0.43 0.36 -4.12
N ILE A 55 -0.33 1.38 -3.74
CA ILE A 55 -1.64 1.26 -3.12
C ILE A 55 -2.66 1.57 -4.20
N VAL A 56 -3.57 0.64 -4.46
CA VAL A 56 -4.68 0.81 -5.39
C VAL A 56 -5.98 0.82 -4.61
N PHE A 57 -6.84 1.78 -4.95
CA PHE A 57 -8.12 1.98 -4.32
C PHE A 57 -9.23 1.33 -5.16
N PRO A 58 -10.26 0.75 -4.53
CA PRO A 58 -11.39 0.18 -5.25
C PRO A 58 -12.12 1.28 -6.04
N THR A 59 -12.09 1.23 -7.37
CA THR A 59 -12.72 2.26 -8.21
C THR A 59 -14.12 1.92 -8.69
N ARG A 60 -15.04 2.83 -8.34
CA ARG A 60 -16.20 3.39 -9.06
C ARG A 60 -17.31 3.66 -8.04
N GLY A 61 -17.56 4.94 -7.75
CA GLY A 61 -18.69 5.41 -6.94
C GLY A 61 -18.60 5.19 -5.42
N ARG A 62 -17.65 4.37 -4.94
CA ARG A 62 -17.57 4.01 -3.51
C ARG A 62 -16.66 4.89 -2.65
N GLY A 63 -15.91 5.82 -3.25
CA GLY A 63 -15.18 6.89 -2.55
C GLY A 63 -14.45 6.43 -1.29
N LEU A 64 -14.67 7.14 -0.19
CA LEU A 64 -14.10 6.85 1.14
C LEU A 64 -14.78 5.70 1.89
N VAL A 65 -15.81 5.08 1.33
CA VAL A 65 -16.59 4.05 2.04
C VAL A 65 -15.77 2.76 2.21
N ILE A 66 -14.88 2.45 1.27
CA ILE A 66 -14.12 1.19 1.26
C ILE A 66 -12.63 1.48 1.43
N PRO A 67 -11.92 0.78 2.33
CA PRO A 67 -10.48 0.89 2.46
C PRO A 67 -9.76 0.46 1.18
N PRO A 68 -8.50 0.88 0.98
CA PRO A 68 -7.65 0.25 -0.02
C PRO A 68 -7.51 -1.25 0.29
N ASP A 69 -7.70 -2.08 -0.72
CA ASP A 69 -7.65 -3.55 -0.64
C ASP A 69 -6.57 -4.13 -1.55
N LYS A 70 -5.89 -3.27 -2.31
CA LYS A 70 -4.93 -3.66 -3.33
C LYS A 70 -3.54 -3.06 -3.08
N PHE A 71 -2.64 -3.89 -2.58
CA PHE A 71 -1.25 -3.50 -2.28
C PHE A 71 -0.29 -4.29 -3.16
N TYR A 72 0.71 -3.60 -3.70
CA TYR A 72 1.73 -4.22 -4.55
C TYR A 72 3.13 -3.78 -4.16
N LEU A 73 4.04 -4.73 -4.23
CA LEU A 73 5.46 -4.56 -3.95
C LEU A 73 6.27 -4.94 -5.20
N ASP A 74 7.58 -4.74 -5.15
CA ASP A 74 8.47 -5.25 -6.20
C ASP A 74 8.45 -6.77 -6.26
N LEU A 75 8.75 -7.32 -7.44
CA LEU A 75 9.01 -8.75 -7.61
C LEU A 75 10.36 -9.15 -6.97
N GLY A 76 10.50 -10.43 -6.63
CA GLY A 76 11.74 -11.01 -6.14
C GLY A 76 12.03 -10.76 -4.66
N LEU A 77 11.11 -10.17 -3.90
CA LEU A 77 11.31 -9.95 -2.46
C LEU A 77 11.34 -11.29 -1.71
N ARG A 78 12.25 -11.39 -0.75
CA ARG A 78 12.44 -12.61 0.05
C ARG A 78 12.66 -12.23 1.50
N THR A 79 12.37 -13.16 2.40
CA THR A 79 12.82 -13.05 3.79
C THR A 79 14.33 -13.21 3.87
N VAL A 80 14.93 -12.84 5.01
CA VAL A 80 16.37 -13.07 5.28
C VAL A 80 16.77 -14.54 5.11
N ARG A 81 15.82 -15.48 5.36
CA ARG A 81 15.98 -16.93 5.13
C ARG A 81 15.86 -17.37 3.67
N GLY A 82 15.67 -16.42 2.74
CA GLY A 82 15.52 -16.70 1.31
C GLY A 82 14.16 -17.25 0.90
N LYS A 83 13.16 -17.22 1.79
CA LYS A 83 11.80 -17.71 1.52
C LYS A 83 10.91 -16.59 0.98
N ILE A 84 9.85 -16.99 0.29
CA ILE A 84 8.76 -16.07 -0.07
C ILE A 84 7.86 -15.91 1.17
N PRO A 85 7.63 -14.69 1.67
CA PRO A 85 6.78 -14.49 2.83
C PRO A 85 5.31 -14.77 2.53
N GLU A 86 4.54 -15.13 3.56
CA GLU A 86 3.09 -15.34 3.43
C GLU A 86 2.39 -14.09 2.88
N HIS A 87 1.30 -14.31 2.15
CA HIS A 87 0.48 -13.28 1.51
C HIS A 87 1.15 -12.45 0.41
N TYR A 88 2.39 -12.76 0.03
CA TYR A 88 3.09 -12.16 -1.10
C TYR A 88 3.06 -13.08 -2.31
N PHE A 89 2.50 -12.61 -3.42
CA PHE A 89 2.21 -13.40 -4.61
C PHE A 89 2.86 -12.80 -5.86
N GLU A 90 3.80 -13.54 -6.46
CA GLU A 90 4.50 -13.10 -7.68
C GLU A 90 3.71 -13.50 -8.93
N ARG A 91 3.59 -14.80 -9.23
CA ARG A 91 2.99 -15.30 -10.49
C ARG A 91 1.62 -15.96 -10.29
N ASP A 92 0.94 -15.63 -9.20
CA ASP A 92 -0.37 -16.20 -8.88
C ASP A 92 -1.51 -15.51 -9.66
N TYR A 93 -2.64 -16.21 -9.86
CA TYR A 93 -3.87 -15.67 -10.45
C TYR A 93 -4.36 -14.42 -9.72
N PHE A 94 -4.09 -14.32 -8.42
CA PHE A 94 -4.44 -13.15 -7.61
C PHE A 94 -3.59 -11.90 -7.90
N ASN A 95 -2.50 -12.02 -8.68
CA ASN A 95 -1.65 -10.90 -9.07
C ASN A 95 -1.94 -10.40 -10.50
N ASP A 96 -2.86 -9.47 -10.60
CA ASP A 96 -3.27 -8.79 -11.84
C ASP A 96 -2.19 -7.85 -12.44
N LEU A 97 -1.09 -7.57 -11.72
CA LEU A 97 -0.02 -6.68 -12.18
C LEU A 97 1.35 -7.36 -12.36
N TYR A 98 1.40 -8.69 -12.38
CA TYR A 98 2.65 -9.45 -12.57
C TYR A 98 3.43 -9.01 -13.81
N SER A 99 2.77 -8.89 -14.96
CA SER A 99 3.38 -8.48 -16.23
C SER A 99 3.95 -7.06 -16.22
N LYS A 100 3.60 -6.26 -15.21
CA LYS A 100 4.09 -4.89 -15.01
C LYS A 100 5.19 -4.81 -13.95
N GLY A 101 5.73 -5.95 -13.51
CA GLY A 101 6.84 -6.00 -12.56
C GLY A 101 6.43 -5.81 -11.11
N TRP A 102 5.18 -6.12 -10.76
CA TRP A 102 4.64 -5.99 -9.40
C TRP A 102 4.30 -7.36 -8.83
N ALA A 103 4.56 -7.57 -7.55
CA ALA A 103 3.99 -8.64 -6.74
C ALA A 103 2.77 -8.13 -5.99
N ARG A 104 1.75 -8.99 -5.82
CA ARG A 104 0.58 -8.68 -5.03
C ARG A 104 0.82 -9.00 -3.57
N TYR A 105 0.50 -8.08 -2.66
CA TYR A 105 0.44 -8.36 -1.23
C TYR A 105 -1.03 -8.37 -0.75
N SER A 106 -1.49 -9.51 -0.21
CA SER A 106 -2.85 -9.65 0.31
C SER A 106 -2.91 -9.10 1.74
N PHE A 107 -3.53 -7.94 1.88
CA PHE A 107 -3.75 -7.28 3.15
C PHE A 107 -5.15 -6.65 3.15
N HIS A 108 -5.90 -6.88 4.24
CA HIS A 108 -7.28 -6.44 4.36
C HIS A 108 -7.48 -5.65 5.67
N ILE A 109 -7.91 -4.41 5.54
CA ILE A 109 -8.32 -3.57 6.67
C ILE A 109 -9.74 -3.97 7.06
N LYS A 110 -9.86 -4.89 8.04
CA LYS A 110 -11.17 -5.41 8.50
C LYS A 110 -11.89 -4.47 9.46
N ASN A 111 -11.14 -3.79 10.32
CA ASN A 111 -11.65 -2.92 11.38
C ASN A 111 -10.90 -1.58 11.36
N GLY A 112 -11.55 -0.53 11.86
CA GLY A 112 -10.90 0.77 12.07
C GLY A 112 -10.81 1.67 10.84
N TRP A 113 -11.44 1.32 9.71
CA TRP A 113 -11.58 2.24 8.58
C TRP A 113 -12.66 3.28 8.87
N LYS A 114 -12.23 4.48 9.27
CA LYS A 114 -13.09 5.64 9.55
C LYS A 114 -12.46 6.90 8.94
N PRO A 115 -12.39 7.00 7.60
CA PRO A 115 -11.78 8.14 6.95
C PRO A 115 -12.61 9.41 7.17
N SER A 116 -11.91 10.54 7.26
CA SER A 116 -12.51 11.88 7.30
C SER A 116 -11.99 12.70 6.14
N MET A 117 -12.80 13.67 5.68
CA MET A 117 -12.36 14.68 4.71
C MET A 117 -11.23 15.55 5.27
N ILE A 118 -11.22 15.77 6.59
CA ILE A 118 -10.09 16.34 7.30
C ILE A 118 -9.18 15.15 7.63
N VAL A 119 -8.18 14.89 6.78
CA VAL A 119 -7.41 13.64 6.77
C VAL A 119 -6.75 13.31 8.12
N ARG A 120 -6.37 14.33 8.90
CA ARG A 120 -5.77 14.14 10.23
C ARG A 120 -6.78 13.75 11.32
N GLU A 121 -8.08 13.87 11.08
CA GLU A 121 -9.16 13.54 12.04
C GLU A 121 -9.75 12.14 11.84
N GLY A 122 -9.37 11.43 10.78
CA GLY A 122 -9.86 10.08 10.51
C GLY A 122 -8.73 9.14 10.10
N THR A 123 -9.08 7.89 9.81
CA THR A 123 -8.14 6.90 9.29
C THR A 123 -7.58 7.38 7.95
N ASN A 124 -6.26 7.49 7.88
CA ASN A 124 -5.53 7.96 6.70
C ASN A 124 -4.49 6.93 6.25
N LEU A 125 -3.77 7.22 5.17
CA LEU A 125 -2.80 6.30 4.61
C LEU A 125 -1.60 6.05 5.52
N VAL A 126 -1.23 6.97 6.41
CA VAL A 126 -0.17 6.70 7.39
C VAL A 126 -0.61 5.56 8.31
N ASN A 127 -1.83 5.62 8.83
CA ASN A 127 -2.37 4.54 9.66
C ASN A 127 -2.45 3.21 8.90
N VAL A 128 -2.82 3.26 7.61
CA VAL A 128 -2.84 2.06 6.76
C VAL A 128 -1.45 1.47 6.57
N LEU A 129 -0.44 2.31 6.37
CA LEU A 129 0.96 1.87 6.24
C LEU A 129 1.49 1.26 7.53
N ASP A 130 1.15 1.82 8.69
CA ASP A 130 1.53 1.23 9.99
C ASP A 130 0.94 -0.19 10.12
N MET A 131 -0.35 -0.36 9.83
CA MET A 131 -1.01 -1.67 9.89
C MET A 131 -0.45 -2.67 8.87
N LEU A 132 -0.13 -2.19 7.65
CA LEU A 132 0.49 -3.00 6.61
C LEU A 132 1.90 -3.43 7.01
N HIS A 133 2.69 -2.51 7.57
CA HIS A 133 4.05 -2.77 8.02
C HIS A 133 4.06 -3.82 9.14
N ASP A 134 3.15 -3.72 10.11
CA ASP A 134 2.97 -4.74 11.16
C ASP A 134 2.59 -6.12 10.59
N ALA A 135 1.71 -6.16 9.58
CA ALA A 135 1.33 -7.40 8.92
C ALA A 135 2.51 -8.02 8.16
N MET A 136 3.26 -7.21 7.42
CA MET A 136 4.45 -7.63 6.68
C MET A 136 5.58 -8.10 7.60
N PHE A 137 5.72 -7.47 8.77
CA PHE A 137 6.67 -7.90 9.80
C PHE A 137 6.33 -9.31 10.31
N LYS A 138 5.07 -9.53 10.71
CA LYS A 138 4.59 -10.83 11.19
C LYS A 138 4.77 -11.91 10.12
N ALA A 139 4.35 -11.62 8.88
CA ALA A 139 4.48 -12.56 7.76
C ALA A 139 5.94 -12.97 7.53
N ALA A 140 6.88 -12.01 7.48
CA ALA A 140 8.29 -12.33 7.26
C ALA A 140 8.96 -13.04 8.45
N ARG A 141 8.60 -12.69 9.69
CA ARG A 141 9.11 -13.33 10.90
C ARG A 141 8.67 -14.80 11.02
N ASP A 142 7.40 -15.06 10.72
CA ASP A 142 6.77 -16.36 10.97
C ASP A 142 6.96 -17.34 9.80
N THR A 143 7.50 -16.86 8.66
CA THR A 143 7.90 -17.68 7.52
C THR A 143 9.00 -18.67 7.94
N LYS A 144 8.66 -19.96 7.95
CA LYS A 144 9.56 -21.05 8.35
C LYS A 144 10.56 -21.42 7.26
#